data_AF-A0A7C6SM94-F1
#
_entry.id   AF-A0A7C6SM94-F1
#
_cell.length_a   1.000
_cell.length_b   1.000
_cell.length_c   1.000
_cell.angle_alpha   90.00
_cell.angle_beta   90.00
_cell.angle_gamma   90.00
#
_symmetry.space_group_name_H-M   'P 1'
#
loop_
_entity.id
_entity.type
_entity.pdbx_description
1 polymer ?
#
loop_
_entity_poly.entity_id
_entity_poly.type
_entity_poly.pdbx_seq_one_letter_code
_entity_poly.pdbx_strand_id
1 'polypeptide(L)'
;MKKMLKNQKGFSLVELLIVIAIMGILAALAFGMFAGVFTSSQRRSDEKTAGQIAKAISAYMVETSDMTLGKIGVTSGGKSSDLIVALQKKVEIDGKSYGPYLVPPEGVTASYDNYKPQWDGHEGYEITVYSALGKADVKPTDDKDKVNVTVKNDDVGKVGEGAKGEGAEGEGAEGGGGD
;
A
#
# COMPACT_ATOMS: atom_id res chain seq x y z
N MET A 1 -7.16 19.28 -69.21
CA MET A 1 -6.76 18.92 -67.83
C MET A 1 -7.16 20.06 -66.91
N LYS A 2 -8.13 19.85 -66.01
CA LYS A 2 -8.66 20.89 -65.11
C LYS A 2 -7.87 20.86 -63.80
N LYS A 3 -7.03 21.88 -63.55
CA LYS A 3 -6.29 22.02 -62.28
C LYS A 3 -7.27 22.37 -61.17
N MET A 4 -7.48 21.45 -60.24
CA MET A 4 -8.19 21.71 -58.98
C MET A 4 -7.27 22.51 -58.05
N LEU A 5 -7.55 23.80 -57.85
CA LEU A 5 -6.95 24.54 -56.75
C LEU A 5 -7.61 24.08 -55.44
N LYS A 6 -6.83 23.39 -54.59
CA LYS A 6 -7.27 22.99 -53.26
C LYS A 6 -7.46 24.24 -52.39
N ASN A 7 -8.68 24.46 -51.95
CA ASN A 7 -9.05 25.57 -51.09
C ASN A 7 -8.56 25.31 -49.66
N GLN A 8 -7.36 25.77 -49.33
CA GLN A 8 -6.81 25.73 -47.98
C GLN A 8 -7.48 26.83 -47.15
N LYS A 9 -8.67 26.54 -46.58
CA LYS A 9 -9.27 27.40 -45.56
C LYS A 9 -8.41 27.27 -44.30
N GLY A 10 -7.49 28.21 -44.10
CA GLY A 10 -6.69 28.32 -42.88
C GLY A 10 -7.58 28.63 -41.69
N PHE A 11 -7.27 28.04 -40.54
CA PHE A 11 -7.91 28.29 -39.26
C PHE A 11 -7.71 29.76 -38.86
N SER A 12 -8.74 30.43 -38.35
CA SER A 12 -8.61 31.81 -37.89
C SER A 12 -7.84 31.86 -36.57
N LEU A 13 -6.96 32.85 -36.41
CA LEU A 13 -6.29 33.10 -35.12
C LEU A 13 -7.30 33.34 -33.99
N VAL A 14 -8.44 33.96 -34.32
CA VAL A 14 -9.52 34.22 -33.34
C VAL A 14 -10.17 32.93 -32.88
N GLU A 15 -10.37 31.95 -33.79
CA GLU A 15 -10.92 30.65 -33.43
C GLU A 15 -9.99 29.92 -32.45
N LEU A 16 -8.68 30.00 -32.65
CA LEU A 16 -7.71 29.39 -31.74
C LEU A 16 -7.71 30.07 -30.36
N LEU A 17 -7.84 31.40 -30.32
CA LEU A 17 -7.89 32.16 -29.06
C LEU A 17 -9.11 31.79 -28.20
N ILE A 18 -10.27 31.59 -28.82
CA ILE A 18 -11.48 31.17 -28.11
C ILE A 18 -11.30 29.76 -27.52
N VAL A 19 -10.66 28.84 -28.25
CA VAL A 19 -10.41 27.47 -27.78
C VAL A 19 -9.51 27.46 -26.54
N ILE A 20 -8.39 28.18 -26.57
CA ILE A 20 -7.49 28.23 -25.40
C ILE A 20 -8.14 28.95 -24.20
N ALA A 21 -9.00 29.94 -24.45
CA ALA A 21 -9.76 30.62 -23.39
C ALA A 21 -10.74 29.67 -22.71
N ILE A 22 -11.50 28.87 -23.49
CA ILE A 22 -12.41 27.86 -22.93
C ILE A 22 -11.63 26.75 -22.22
N MET A 23 -10.52 26.26 -22.80
CA MET A 23 -9.65 25.27 -22.14
C MET A 23 -9.09 25.79 -20.81
N GLY A 24 -8.73 27.07 -20.73
CA GLY A 24 -8.27 27.71 -19.49
C GLY A 24 -9.33 27.72 -18.39
N ILE A 25 -10.58 28.06 -18.73
CA ILE A 25 -11.71 28.03 -17.77
C ILE A 25 -11.98 26.61 -17.29
N LEU A 26 -12.00 25.63 -18.20
CA LEU A 26 -12.21 24.23 -17.84
C LEU A 26 -11.08 23.68 -16.95
N ALA A 27 -9.82 24.04 -17.25
CA ALA A 27 -8.68 23.64 -16.44
C ALA A 27 -8.76 24.20 -15.00
N ALA A 28 -9.15 25.48 -14.84
CA ALA A 28 -9.26 26.11 -13.53
C ALA A 28 -10.28 25.41 -12.60
N LEU A 29 -11.45 25.02 -13.14
CA LEU A 29 -12.45 24.26 -12.39
C LEU A 29 -11.97 22.84 -12.05
N ALA A 30 -11.25 22.21 -12.98
CA ALA A 30 -10.75 20.85 -12.82
C ALA A 30 -9.73 20.72 -11.67
N PHE A 31 -8.80 21.68 -11.51
CA PHE A 31 -7.74 21.60 -10.49
C PHE A 31 -8.27 21.35 -9.07
N GLY A 32 -9.33 22.07 -8.66
CA GLY A 32 -9.90 21.91 -7.32
C GLY A 32 -10.52 20.53 -7.07
N MET A 33 -11.13 19.94 -8.09
CA MET A 33 -11.74 18.60 -8.00
C MET A 33 -10.68 17.48 -7.95
N PHE A 34 -9.62 17.61 -8.74
CA PHE A 34 -8.61 16.56 -8.86
C PHE A 34 -7.62 16.51 -7.68
N ALA A 35 -7.41 17.60 -6.95
CA ALA A 35 -6.48 17.63 -5.82
C ALA A 35 -6.80 16.58 -4.74
N GLY A 36 -8.07 16.48 -4.30
CA GLY A 36 -8.48 15.50 -3.28
C GLY A 36 -8.48 14.06 -3.80
N VAL A 37 -8.85 13.85 -5.06
CA VAL A 37 -8.82 12.53 -5.71
C VAL A 37 -7.38 12.02 -5.83
N PHE A 38 -6.44 12.90 -6.17
CA PHE A 38 -5.04 12.55 -6.31
C PHE A 38 -4.43 12.09 -4.98
N THR A 39 -4.59 12.87 -3.90
CA THR A 39 -4.08 12.50 -2.57
C THR A 39 -4.71 11.22 -2.04
N SER A 40 -6.03 11.06 -2.21
CA SER A 40 -6.72 9.83 -1.76
C SER A 40 -6.32 8.60 -2.58
N SER A 41 -6.03 8.76 -3.87
CA SER A 41 -5.50 7.69 -4.72
C SER A 41 -4.10 7.25 -4.27
N GLN A 42 -3.21 8.21 -3.96
CA GLN A 42 -1.88 7.89 -3.44
C GLN A 42 -1.97 7.15 -2.10
N ARG A 43 -2.76 7.68 -1.16
CA ARG A 43 -3.00 7.04 0.14
C ARG A 43 -3.48 5.60 -0.01
N ARG A 44 -4.50 5.36 -0.84
CA ARG A 44 -5.05 4.00 -1.06
C ARG A 44 -4.05 3.07 -1.72
N SER A 45 -3.22 3.61 -2.63
CA SER A 45 -2.14 2.84 -3.26
C SER A 45 -1.10 2.41 -2.22
N ASP A 46 -0.69 3.32 -1.34
CA ASP A 46 0.30 3.04 -0.30
C ASP A 46 -0.24 2.11 0.79
N GLU A 47 -1.51 2.26 1.20
CA GLU A 47 -2.19 1.33 2.10
C GLU A 47 -2.24 -0.09 1.50
N LYS A 48 -2.47 -0.21 0.18
CA LYS A 48 -2.43 -1.49 -0.52
C LYS A 48 -1.02 -2.08 -0.54
N THR A 49 -0.01 -1.27 -0.86
CA THR A 49 1.40 -1.70 -0.86
C THR A 49 1.84 -2.13 0.55
N ALA A 50 1.50 -1.37 1.58
CA ALA A 50 1.72 -1.71 2.98
C ALA A 50 1.08 -3.06 3.33
N GLY A 51 -0.17 -3.29 2.92
CA GLY A 51 -0.84 -4.57 3.09
C GLY A 51 -0.16 -5.74 2.36
N GLN A 52 0.46 -5.49 1.21
CA GLN A 52 1.28 -6.51 0.50
C GLN A 52 2.56 -6.83 1.29
N ILE A 53 3.25 -5.81 1.81
CA ILE A 53 4.45 -5.98 2.65
C ILE A 53 4.09 -6.76 3.93
N ALA A 54 3.00 -6.41 4.61
CA ALA A 54 2.53 -7.11 5.81
C ALA A 54 2.25 -8.60 5.55
N LYS A 55 1.61 -8.92 4.43
CA LYS A 55 1.37 -10.30 3.99
C LYS A 55 2.66 -11.04 3.69
N ALA A 56 3.62 -10.40 3.03
CA ALA A 56 4.92 -10.98 2.72
C ALA A 56 5.72 -11.31 3.99
N ILE A 57 5.74 -10.41 4.97
CA ILE A 57 6.37 -10.64 6.28
C ILE A 57 5.69 -11.82 6.99
N SER A 58 4.36 -11.81 7.04
CA SER A 58 3.60 -12.88 7.71
C SER A 58 3.82 -14.24 7.04
N ALA A 59 3.84 -14.29 5.71
CA ALA A 59 4.16 -15.50 4.96
C ALA A 59 5.58 -16.01 5.26
N TYR A 60 6.57 -15.12 5.25
CA TYR A 60 7.95 -15.44 5.64
C TYR A 60 8.03 -16.06 7.03
N MET A 61 7.42 -15.43 8.03
CA MET A 61 7.45 -15.90 9.41
C MET A 61 6.84 -17.30 9.56
N VAL A 62 5.70 -17.54 8.90
CA VAL A 62 4.99 -18.83 8.96
C VAL A 62 5.77 -19.92 8.24
N GLU A 63 6.32 -19.64 7.05
CA GLU A 63 7.01 -20.65 6.23
C GLU A 63 8.39 -21.02 6.80
N THR A 64 9.12 -20.04 7.34
CA THR A 64 10.49 -20.24 7.82
C THR A 64 10.60 -20.49 9.32
N SER A 65 9.50 -20.29 10.07
CA SER A 65 9.47 -20.25 11.54
C SER A 65 10.41 -19.20 12.17
N ASP A 66 10.92 -18.25 11.39
CA ASP A 66 11.72 -17.12 11.88
C ASP A 66 10.81 -15.96 12.31
N MET A 67 10.26 -16.08 13.51
CA MET A 67 9.28 -15.14 14.06
C MET A 67 9.87 -13.78 14.47
N THR A 68 11.20 -13.63 14.46
CA THR A 68 11.88 -12.38 14.84
C THR A 68 12.63 -11.73 13.69
N LEU A 69 12.54 -12.32 12.48
CA LEU A 69 13.22 -11.88 11.26
C LEU A 69 14.77 -11.97 11.31
N GLY A 70 15.31 -12.60 12.37
CA GLY A 70 16.75 -12.65 12.60
C GLY A 70 17.52 -13.40 11.50
N LYS A 71 16.89 -14.40 10.86
CA LYS A 71 17.53 -15.20 9.79
C LYS A 71 17.63 -14.46 8.46
N ILE A 72 16.87 -13.38 8.26
CA ILE A 72 17.00 -12.47 7.10
C ILE A 72 17.81 -11.20 7.41
N GLY A 73 18.43 -11.12 8.58
CA GLY A 73 19.34 -10.03 8.95
C GLY A 73 18.63 -8.73 9.33
N VAL A 74 17.33 -8.77 9.63
CA VAL A 74 16.59 -7.61 10.15
C VAL A 74 15.98 -7.97 11.49
N THR A 75 16.17 -7.12 12.49
CA THR A 75 15.64 -7.33 13.83
C THR A 75 14.89 -6.07 14.29
N SER A 76 14.35 -6.10 15.52
CA SER A 76 13.74 -4.91 16.12
C SER A 76 14.74 -3.74 16.16
N GLY A 77 14.31 -2.56 15.71
CA GLY A 77 15.14 -1.38 15.48
C GLY A 77 15.80 -1.32 14.10
N GLY A 78 15.69 -2.38 13.28
CA GLY A 78 16.21 -2.41 11.92
C GLY A 78 15.43 -1.46 10.97
N LYS A 79 16.04 -1.08 9.85
CA LYS A 79 15.40 -0.21 8.86
C LYS A 79 14.33 -0.98 8.08
N SER A 80 13.17 -0.36 7.85
CA SER A 80 12.11 -0.98 7.05
C SER A 80 12.51 -1.17 5.57
N SER A 81 13.39 -0.31 5.04
CA SER A 81 13.98 -0.46 3.70
C SER A 81 14.72 -1.79 3.54
N ASP A 82 15.50 -2.17 4.54
CA ASP A 82 16.36 -3.36 4.49
C ASP A 82 15.49 -4.62 4.53
N LEU A 83 14.41 -4.60 5.34
CA LEU A 83 13.42 -5.67 5.37
C LEU A 83 12.73 -5.85 4.01
N ILE A 84 12.26 -4.76 3.42
CA ILE A 84 11.57 -4.80 2.13
C ILE A 84 12.49 -5.32 1.02
N VAL A 85 13.78 -4.97 1.05
CA VAL A 85 14.78 -5.52 0.11
C VAL A 85 15.08 -6.99 0.40
N ALA A 86 15.15 -7.39 1.67
CA ALA A 86 15.38 -8.79 2.06
C ALA A 86 14.24 -9.70 1.59
N LEU A 87 12.98 -9.27 1.74
CA LEU A 87 11.80 -10.01 1.29
C LEU A 87 11.73 -10.19 -0.24
N GLN A 88 12.47 -9.38 -1.01
CA GLN A 88 12.58 -9.51 -2.47
C GLN A 88 13.64 -10.54 -2.91
N LYS A 89 14.41 -11.10 -1.97
CA LYS A 89 15.45 -12.08 -2.24
C LYS A 89 15.04 -13.45 -1.72
N LYS A 90 15.66 -14.50 -2.26
CA LYS A 90 15.61 -15.82 -1.65
C LYS A 90 16.54 -15.86 -0.44
N VAL A 91 16.12 -16.56 0.60
CA VAL A 91 16.94 -16.81 1.79
C VAL A 91 17.12 -18.31 1.98
N GLU A 92 18.32 -18.72 2.37
CA GLU A 92 18.61 -20.10 2.74
C GLU A 92 18.61 -20.25 4.25
N ILE A 93 17.74 -21.12 4.74
CA ILE A 93 17.58 -21.41 6.17
C ILE A 93 17.63 -22.93 6.32
N ASP A 94 18.59 -23.40 7.10
CA ASP A 94 18.75 -24.83 7.43
C ASP A 94 18.82 -25.73 6.17
N GLY A 95 19.52 -25.25 5.13
CA GLY A 95 19.70 -25.95 3.85
C GLY A 95 18.49 -25.92 2.90
N LYS A 96 17.44 -25.15 3.22
CA LYS A 96 16.26 -24.96 2.37
C LYS A 96 16.18 -23.53 1.88
N SER A 97 15.80 -23.36 0.61
CA SER A 97 15.58 -22.06 -0.01
C SER A 97 14.12 -21.62 0.14
N TYR A 98 13.91 -20.39 0.61
CA TYR A 98 12.61 -19.79 0.83
C TYR A 98 12.47 -18.47 0.08
N GLY A 99 11.24 -18.11 -0.31
CA GLY A 99 10.92 -16.87 -1.01
C GLY A 99 11.27 -16.86 -2.52
N PRO A 100 11.25 -15.68 -3.17
CA PRO A 100 10.99 -14.36 -2.59
C PRO A 100 9.53 -14.19 -2.16
N TYR A 101 9.28 -13.30 -1.20
CA TYR A 101 7.94 -13.01 -0.66
C TYR A 101 7.36 -11.71 -1.20
N LEU A 102 8.22 -10.82 -1.70
CA LEU A 102 7.86 -9.65 -2.50
C LEU A 102 8.50 -9.78 -3.88
N VAL A 103 7.71 -9.54 -4.93
CA VAL A 103 8.17 -9.68 -6.31
C VAL A 103 8.44 -8.30 -6.90
N PRO A 104 9.70 -7.93 -7.20
CA PRO A 104 9.99 -6.67 -7.87
C PRO A 104 9.42 -6.67 -9.30
N PRO A 105 9.24 -5.49 -9.91
CA PRO A 105 8.89 -5.38 -11.33
C PRO A 105 9.86 -6.16 -12.22
N GLU A 106 9.35 -6.71 -13.33
CA GLU A 106 10.14 -7.54 -14.24
C GLU A 106 11.39 -6.82 -14.75
N GLY A 107 12.53 -7.51 -14.73
CA GLY A 107 13.82 -6.98 -15.17
C GLY A 107 14.47 -5.98 -14.21
N VAL A 108 13.87 -5.73 -13.03
CA VAL A 108 14.42 -4.80 -12.04
C VAL A 108 15.06 -5.58 -10.89
N THR A 109 16.22 -5.13 -10.42
CA THR A 109 16.87 -5.68 -9.23
C THR A 109 16.06 -5.33 -7.97
N ALA A 110 16.11 -6.20 -6.95
CA ALA A 110 15.48 -5.94 -5.66
C ALA A 110 15.85 -4.55 -5.12
N SER A 111 14.85 -3.70 -4.90
CA SER A 111 15.03 -2.31 -4.46
C SER A 111 13.85 -1.87 -3.60
N TYR A 112 14.14 -1.03 -2.60
CA TYR A 112 13.12 -0.37 -1.79
C TYR A 112 12.31 0.66 -2.61
N ASP A 113 12.93 1.30 -3.60
CA ASP A 113 12.31 2.38 -4.38
C ASP A 113 11.03 1.94 -5.10
N ASN A 114 10.94 0.66 -5.47
CA ASN A 114 9.75 0.07 -6.10
C ASN A 114 8.53 0.01 -5.16
N TYR A 115 8.76 0.12 -3.85
CA TYR A 115 7.73 0.03 -2.82
C TYR A 115 7.61 1.31 -2.00
N LYS A 116 8.41 2.35 -2.27
CA LYS A 116 8.40 3.60 -1.50
C LYS A 116 6.99 4.25 -1.55
N PRO A 117 6.47 4.77 -0.42
CA PRO A 117 5.22 5.52 -0.41
C PRO A 117 5.21 6.64 -1.45
N GLN A 118 4.08 6.79 -2.14
CA GLN A 118 3.83 7.86 -3.11
C GLN A 118 3.00 8.99 -2.50
N TRP A 119 2.36 8.75 -1.37
CA TRP A 119 1.56 9.71 -0.64
C TRP A 119 2.44 10.81 -0.07
N ASP A 120 2.14 12.04 -0.48
CA ASP A 120 2.88 13.23 -0.09
C ASP A 120 3.13 13.29 1.43
N GLY A 121 4.34 13.70 1.81
CA GLY A 121 4.80 13.78 3.19
C GLY A 121 5.24 12.47 3.85
N HIS A 122 5.06 11.30 3.23
CA HIS A 122 5.43 10.01 3.82
C HIS A 122 6.81 9.53 3.33
N GLU A 123 7.71 9.24 4.27
CA GLU A 123 9.12 8.91 3.94
C GLU A 123 9.40 7.40 3.88
N GLY A 124 8.55 6.59 4.54
CA GLY A 124 8.64 5.15 4.47
C GLY A 124 7.58 4.43 5.27
N TYR A 125 7.91 3.24 5.76
CA TYR A 125 7.00 2.40 6.51
C TYR A 125 7.43 2.22 7.96
N GLU A 126 6.46 2.35 8.87
CA GLU A 126 6.50 1.79 10.21
C GLU A 126 6.01 0.34 10.13
N ILE A 127 6.86 -0.60 10.54
CA ILE A 127 6.57 -2.03 10.49
C ILE A 127 6.54 -2.57 11.91
N THR A 128 5.41 -3.12 12.34
CA THR A 128 5.28 -3.83 13.61
C THR A 128 5.07 -5.32 13.37
N VAL A 129 5.95 -6.15 13.90
CA VAL A 129 5.89 -7.61 13.81
C VAL A 129 5.44 -8.15 15.16
N TYR A 130 4.40 -8.98 15.15
CA TYR A 130 3.87 -9.66 16.34
C TYR A 130 4.32 -11.12 16.30
N SER A 131 5.46 -11.41 16.94
CA SER A 131 6.16 -12.69 16.80
C SER A 131 5.32 -13.88 17.26
N ALA A 132 4.56 -13.73 18.34
CA ALA A 132 3.67 -14.78 18.84
C ALA A 132 2.44 -15.05 17.95
N LEU A 133 2.06 -14.10 17.09
CA LEU A 133 0.88 -14.22 16.22
C LEU A 133 1.23 -14.61 14.79
N GLY A 134 2.51 -14.58 14.41
CA GLY A 134 2.93 -14.72 13.01
C GLY A 134 2.33 -13.64 12.10
N LYS A 135 2.10 -12.44 12.65
CA LYS A 135 1.43 -11.32 11.95
C LYS A 135 2.33 -10.09 11.91
N ALA A 136 2.14 -9.28 10.88
CA ALA A 136 2.74 -7.95 10.78
C ALA A 136 1.68 -6.89 10.48
N ASP A 137 1.86 -5.69 11.02
CA ASP A 137 1.17 -4.46 10.65
C ASP A 137 2.19 -3.53 9.99
N VAL A 138 1.79 -2.88 8.91
CA VAL A 138 2.65 -2.02 8.10
C VAL A 138 1.86 -0.78 7.75
N LYS A 139 2.42 0.40 8.03
CA LYS A 139 1.77 1.68 7.77
C LYS A 139 2.76 2.66 7.14
N PRO A 140 2.38 3.40 6.10
CA PRO A 140 3.13 4.57 5.68
C PRO A 140 3.26 5.54 6.86
N THR A 141 4.43 6.16 7.03
CA THR A 141 4.69 7.13 8.10
C THR A 141 5.33 8.40 7.55
N ASP A 142 4.88 9.54 8.06
CA ASP A 142 5.48 10.87 7.89
C ASP A 142 6.59 11.14 8.93
N ASP A 143 6.61 10.36 10.01
CA ASP A 143 7.64 10.38 11.04
C ASP A 143 8.86 9.54 10.62
N LYS A 144 9.99 10.21 10.40
CA LYS A 144 11.27 9.60 9.99
C LYS A 144 11.82 8.63 11.03
N ASP A 145 11.58 8.91 12.30
CA ASP A 145 12.11 8.08 13.40
C ASP A 145 11.35 6.75 13.49
N LYS A 146 10.15 6.68 12.90
CA LYS A 146 9.32 5.48 12.80
C LYS A 146 9.54 4.66 11.54
N VAL A 147 10.47 5.04 10.65
CA VAL A 147 10.82 4.25 9.45
C VAL A 147 11.71 3.06 9.85
N ASN A 148 11.15 2.17 10.66
CA ASN A 148 11.84 1.07 11.30
C ASN A 148 10.94 -0.17 11.43
N VAL A 149 11.56 -1.26 11.86
CA VAL A 149 10.91 -2.52 12.20
C VAL A 149 10.90 -2.65 13.72
N THR A 150 9.73 -2.88 14.31
CA THR A 150 9.57 -3.18 15.72
C THR A 150 9.04 -4.59 15.89
N VAL A 151 9.76 -5.45 16.61
CA VAL A 151 9.29 -6.81 16.94
C VAL A 151 8.72 -6.82 18.35
N LYS A 152 7.42 -7.10 18.46
CA LYS A 152 6.71 -7.31 19.72
C LYS A 152 6.69 -8.80 20.05
N ASN A 153 7.45 -9.15 21.08
CA ASN A 153 7.39 -10.45 21.72
C ASN A 153 6.27 -10.43 22.76
N ASP A 154 5.03 -10.36 22.29
CA ASP A 154 3.89 -10.49 23.19
C ASP A 154 3.82 -11.95 23.65
N ASP A 155 3.92 -12.21 24.95
CA ASP A 155 3.80 -13.55 25.52
C ASP A 155 2.56 -14.26 24.96
N VAL A 156 2.71 -15.53 24.57
CA VAL A 156 1.74 -16.42 23.90
C VAL A 156 0.39 -16.60 24.67
N GLY A 157 0.19 -15.90 25.78
CA GLY A 157 -0.89 -16.10 26.74
C GLY A 157 -2.12 -15.19 26.66
N LYS A 158 -2.46 -14.54 25.54
CA LYS A 158 -3.72 -13.76 25.40
C LYS A 158 -4.46 -13.92 24.07
N VAL A 159 -4.44 -15.10 23.47
CA VAL A 159 -5.41 -15.44 22.41
C VAL A 159 -6.61 -16.12 23.08
N GLY A 160 -7.53 -15.32 23.60
CA GLY A 160 -8.75 -15.86 24.21
C GLY A 160 -9.57 -14.85 25.01
N GLU A 161 -9.91 -13.70 24.45
CA GLU A 161 -11.17 -12.98 24.73
C GLU A 161 -11.14 -11.64 23.98
N GLY A 162 -12.16 -11.37 23.17
CA GLY A 162 -12.27 -10.08 22.46
C GLY A 162 -12.78 -10.15 21.02
N ALA A 163 -13.52 -11.19 20.64
CA ALA A 163 -14.41 -11.13 19.49
C ALA A 163 -15.85 -11.34 19.97
N LYS A 164 -16.33 -10.41 20.80
CA LYS A 164 -17.77 -10.24 21.02
C LYS A 164 -18.19 -9.09 20.11
N GLY A 165 -18.71 -9.45 18.94
CA GLY A 165 -19.23 -8.48 17.98
C GLY A 165 -20.39 -7.71 18.59
N GLU A 166 -20.27 -6.40 18.61
CA GLU A 166 -21.41 -5.48 18.68
C GLU A 166 -22.19 -5.63 17.36
N GLY A 167 -23.22 -6.46 17.41
CA GLY A 167 -24.31 -6.48 16.43
C GLY A 167 -25.52 -5.84 17.09
N ALA A 168 -25.95 -4.73 16.50
CA ALA A 168 -27.01 -3.85 16.96
C ALA A 168 -28.37 -4.56 17.15
N GLU A 169 -29.08 -4.02 18.14
CA GLU A 169 -30.51 -3.95 18.40
C GLU A 169 -31.46 -4.22 17.22
N GLY A 170 -32.57 -4.91 17.54
CA GLY A 170 -33.75 -5.03 16.69
C GLY A 170 -34.86 -5.80 17.42
N GLU A 171 -35.70 -5.08 18.15
CA GLU A 171 -36.97 -5.51 18.74
C GLU A 171 -37.90 -6.24 17.75
N GLY A 172 -38.69 -7.19 18.26
CA GLY A 172 -39.74 -7.87 17.47
C GLY A 172 -40.54 -8.91 18.25
N ALA A 173 -41.46 -8.42 19.08
CA ALA A 173 -42.77 -8.94 19.51
C ALA A 173 -43.12 -10.46 19.45
N GLU A 174 -43.56 -10.93 20.63
CA GLU A 174 -44.74 -11.77 20.94
C GLU A 174 -45.37 -12.70 19.87
N GLY A 175 -45.49 -13.97 20.24
CA GLY A 175 -46.47 -14.91 19.69
C GLY A 175 -46.61 -16.13 20.60
N GLY A 176 -47.74 -16.23 21.31
CA GLY A 176 -47.99 -17.22 22.36
C GLY A 176 -48.35 -18.63 21.88
N GLY A 177 -48.42 -19.56 22.85
CA GLY A 177 -48.99 -20.90 22.68
C GLY A 177 -48.68 -21.87 23.83
N GLY A 178 -49.74 -22.36 24.49
CA GLY A 178 -49.79 -23.57 25.35
C GLY A 178 -49.37 -23.34 26.81
N ASP A 179 -50.14 -23.70 27.84
CA ASP A 179 -51.30 -24.61 28.00
C ASP A 179 -52.28 -24.05 29.06
#